data_AF-A0A401QA13-F1
#
_entry.id   AF-A0A401QA13-F1
#
_cell.length_a   1.000
_cell.length_b   1.000
_cell.length_c   1.000
_cell.angle_alpha   90.00
_cell.angle_beta   90.00
_cell.angle_gamma   90.00
#
_symmetry.space_group_name_H-M   'P 1'
#
loop_
_entity.id
_entity.type
_entity.pdbx_description
1 polymer ?
#
loop_
_entity_poly.entity_id
_entity_poly.type
_entity_poly.pdbx_seq_one_letter_code
_entity_poly.pdbx_strand_id
1 'polypeptide(L)'
;VERHYFEETVKTLNNYYAEAEKIGGTSYFEGCLACVTAYVIFICMETRYEKVLKKISKYIQEQNEKIYAPRGLLVTDPIERGLRV
;
A
#
# COMPACT_ATOMS: atom_id res chain seq x y z
N VAL A 1 -38.54 -9.44 -33.23
CA VAL A 1 -38.45 -8.53 -32.07
C VAL A 1 -39.04 -7.21 -32.51
N GLU A 2 -40.06 -6.70 -31.82
CA GLU A 2 -40.64 -5.39 -32.19
C GLU A 2 -39.58 -4.30 -32.04
N ARG A 3 -39.34 -3.59 -33.14
CA ARG A 3 -38.28 -2.59 -33.28
C ARG A 3 -38.34 -1.51 -32.20
N HIS A 4 -39.55 -1.16 -31.78
CA HIS A 4 -39.83 -0.21 -30.71
C HIS A 4 -39.19 -0.62 -29.36
N TYR A 5 -39.33 -1.88 -28.93
CA TYR A 5 -38.76 -2.33 -27.65
C TYR A 5 -37.23 -2.33 -27.69
N PHE A 6 -36.65 -2.64 -28.85
CA PHE A 6 -35.19 -2.58 -29.03
C PHE A 6 -34.68 -1.13 -28.97
N GLU A 7 -35.33 -0.20 -29.64
CA GLU A 7 -34.96 1.23 -29.63
C GLU A 7 -35.08 1.85 -28.22
N GLU A 8 -36.13 1.51 -27.47
CA GLU A 8 -36.29 1.95 -26.08
C GLU A 8 -35.20 1.39 -25.16
N THR A 9 -34.85 0.11 -25.35
CA THR A 9 -33.78 -0.54 -24.59
C THR A 9 -32.43 0.12 -24.86
N VAL A 10 -32.09 0.37 -26.13
CA VAL A 10 -30.83 1.03 -26.52
C VAL A 10 -30.78 2.46 -25.97
N LYS A 11 -31.88 3.20 -26.04
CA LYS A 11 -31.95 4.56 -25.49
C LYS A 11 -31.72 4.57 -23.97
N THR A 12 -32.33 3.63 -23.25
CA THR A 12 -32.16 3.48 -21.81
C THR A 12 -30.72 3.13 -21.45
N LEU A 13 -30.10 2.19 -22.17
CA LEU A 13 -28.70 1.84 -21.99
C LEU A 13 -27.77 3.04 -22.21
N ASN A 14 -27.97 3.80 -23.29
CA ASN A 14 -27.16 4.99 -23.56
C ASN A 14 -27.27 6.05 -22.46
N ASN A 15 -28.46 6.20 -21.85
CA ASN A 15 -28.62 7.10 -20.71
C ASN A 15 -27.82 6.64 -19.49
N TYR A 16 -27.81 5.33 -19.19
CA TYR A 16 -27.00 4.79 -18.09
C TYR A 16 -25.50 4.95 -18.35
N TYR A 17 -25.03 4.73 -19.58
CA TYR A 17 -23.63 5.00 -19.94
C TYR A 17 -23.28 6.48 -19.80
N ALA A 18 -24.16 7.38 -20.26
CA ALA A 18 -23.96 8.82 -20.11
C ALA A 18 -23.92 9.26 -18.64
N GLU A 19 -24.71 8.62 -17.77
CA GLU A 19 -24.67 8.85 -16.32
C GLU A 19 -23.36 8.33 -15.70
N ALA A 20 -22.90 7.15 -16.10
CA ALA A 20 -21.64 6.58 -15.61
C ALA A 20 -20.40 7.40 -16.04
N GLU A 21 -20.41 7.97 -17.25
CA GLU A 21 -19.34 8.85 -17.75
C GLU A 21 -19.38 10.24 -17.10
N LYS A 22 -20.52 10.64 -16.55
CA LYS A 22 -20.65 11.93 -15.87
C LYS A 22 -19.91 11.88 -14.54
N ILE A 23 -18.68 12.38 -14.54
CA ILE A 23 -17.89 12.55 -13.33
C ILE A 23 -18.59 13.57 -12.41
N GLY A 24 -19.27 13.07 -11.39
CA GLY A 24 -19.91 13.86 -10.35
C GLY A 24 -18.96 14.19 -9.20
N GLY A 25 -19.39 15.08 -8.30
CA GLY A 25 -18.64 15.38 -7.07
C GLY A 25 -18.40 14.15 -6.18
N THR A 26 -19.30 13.16 -6.23
CA THR A 26 -19.15 11.89 -5.53
C THR A 26 -17.96 11.07 -6.05
N SER A 27 -17.80 10.95 -7.38
CA SER A 27 -16.68 10.22 -7.98
C SER A 27 -15.33 10.86 -7.65
N TYR A 28 -15.28 12.19 -7.53
CA TYR A 28 -14.08 12.89 -7.06
C TYR A 28 -13.76 12.55 -5.60
N PHE A 29 -14.78 12.56 -4.73
CA PHE A 29 -14.61 12.22 -3.32
C PHE A 29 -14.19 10.77 -3.11
N GLU A 30 -14.76 9.84 -3.86
CA GLU A 30 -14.35 8.43 -3.89
C GLU A 30 -12.88 8.28 -4.29
N GLY A 31 -12.44 8.99 -5.34
CA GLY A 31 -11.04 9.02 -5.76
C GLY A 31 -10.12 9.56 -4.66
N CYS A 32 -10.49 10.68 -4.02
CA CYS A 32 -9.73 11.24 -2.91
C CYS A 32 -9.63 10.27 -1.72
N LEU A 33 -10.74 9.65 -1.32
CA LEU A 33 -10.77 8.67 -0.24
C LEU A 33 -9.92 7.44 -0.57
N ALA A 34 -9.95 6.95 -1.81
CA ALA A 34 -9.11 5.84 -2.24
C ALA A 34 -7.61 6.20 -2.12
N CYS A 35 -7.21 7.39 -2.58
CA CYS A 35 -5.82 7.86 -2.46
C CYS A 35 -5.39 7.99 -0.99
N VAL A 36 -6.20 8.66 -0.16
CA VAL A 36 -5.91 8.82 1.28
C VAL A 36 -5.80 7.46 1.95
N THR A 37 -6.72 6.53 1.67
CA THR A 37 -6.71 5.18 2.23
C THR A 37 -5.43 4.43 1.85
N ALA A 38 -5.00 4.51 0.59
CA ALA A 38 -3.75 3.88 0.16
C ALA A 38 -2.54 4.43 0.93
N TYR A 39 -2.41 5.75 1.05
CA TYR A 39 -1.33 6.37 1.82
C TYR A 39 -1.38 6.04 3.31
N VAL A 40 -2.57 6.03 3.91
CA VAL A 40 -2.76 5.63 5.31
C VAL A 40 -2.32 4.18 5.52
N ILE A 41 -2.68 3.26 4.61
CA ILE A 41 -2.23 1.86 4.68
C ILE A 41 -0.70 1.79 4.61
N PHE A 42 -0.05 2.53 3.70
CA PHE A 42 1.42 2.54 3.60
C PHE A 42 2.10 3.08 4.87
N ILE A 43 1.47 4.02 5.57
CA ILE A 43 2.01 4.60 6.81
C ILE A 43 1.74 3.67 8.02
N CYS A 44 0.56 3.04 8.08
CA CYS A 44 0.16 2.20 9.21
C CYS A 44 0.67 0.76 9.12
N MET A 45 0.95 0.25 7.91
CA MET A 45 1.50 -1.08 7.71
C MET A 45 3.01 -1.03 7.62
N GLU A 46 3.66 -1.66 8.59
CA GLU A 46 5.10 -1.86 8.54
C GLU A 46 5.50 -2.59 7.26
N THR A 47 6.39 -1.96 6.48
CA THR A 47 6.80 -2.47 5.18
C THR A 47 7.56 -3.79 5.34
N ARG A 48 7.59 -4.62 4.28
CA ARG A 48 8.41 -5.85 4.28
C ARG A 48 9.87 -5.52 4.60
N TYR A 49 10.36 -4.38 4.13
CA TYR A 49 11.72 -3.92 4.37
C TYR A 49 11.98 -3.71 5.87
N GLU A 50 11.14 -2.91 6.55
CA GLU A 50 11.24 -2.67 7.99
C GLU A 50 11.17 -3.98 8.81
N LYS A 51 10.27 -4.89 8.44
CA LYS A 51 10.17 -6.22 9.09
C LYS A 51 11.48 -7.01 8.97
N VAL A 52 12.13 -6.98 7.82
CA VAL A 52 13.42 -7.65 7.61
C VAL A 52 14.53 -6.96 8.39
N LEU A 53 14.55 -5.62 8.44
CA LEU A 53 15.52 -4.88 9.24
C LEU A 53 15.42 -5.21 10.72
N LYS A 54 14.21 -5.25 11.29
CA LYS A 54 14.00 -5.70 12.67
C LYS A 54 14.53 -7.11 12.91
N LYS A 55 14.37 -8.02 11.94
CA LYS A 55 14.92 -9.39 12.03
C LYS A 55 16.44 -9.40 12.02
N ILE A 56 17.08 -8.57 11.21
CA ILE A 56 18.54 -8.43 11.14
C ILE A 56 19.07 -7.87 12.46
N SER A 57 18.50 -6.76 12.94
CA SER A 57 18.88 -6.13 14.21
C SER A 57 18.78 -7.12 15.38
N LYS A 58 17.67 -7.86 15.48
CA LYS A 58 17.50 -8.92 16.48
C LYS A 58 18.56 -10.02 16.36
N TYR A 59 18.87 -10.47 15.15
CA TYR A 59 19.89 -11.49 14.92
C TYR A 59 21.28 -11.01 15.34
N ILE A 60 21.66 -9.77 15.00
CA ILE A 60 22.93 -9.17 15.41
C ILE A 60 23.04 -9.14 16.94
N GLN A 61 21.98 -8.75 17.63
CA GLN A 61 21.94 -8.73 19.09
C GLN A 61 22.14 -10.13 19.69
N GLU A 62 21.44 -11.14 19.18
CA GLU A 62 21.63 -12.53 19.63
C GLU A 62 23.05 -13.04 19.38
N GLN A 63 23.68 -12.68 18.25
CA GLN A 63 25.07 -13.07 17.97
C GLN A 63 26.05 -12.32 18.88
N ASN A 64 25.79 -11.06 19.19
CA ASN A 64 26.59 -10.30 20.15
C ASN A 64 26.59 -10.94 21.53
N GLU A 65 25.42 -11.30 22.04
CA GLU A 65 25.30 -11.92 23.36
C GLU A 65 25.96 -13.30 23.42
N LYS A 66 25.76 -14.13 22.39
CA LYS A 66 26.23 -15.54 22.40
C LYS A 66 27.69 -15.70 21.98
N ILE A 67 28.17 -14.87 21.05
CA ILE A 67 29.44 -15.12 20.35
C ILE A 67 30.42 -13.97 20.54
N TYR A 68 30.02 -12.73 20.30
CA TYR A 68 30.98 -11.62 20.18
C TYR A 68 31.35 -11.00 21.52
N ALA A 69 30.39 -10.76 22.41
CA ALA A 69 30.64 -10.13 23.72
C ALA A 69 31.62 -10.94 24.60
N PRO A 70 31.54 -12.29 24.69
CA PRO A 70 32.53 -13.09 25.41
C PRO A 70 33.94 -13.00 24.82
N ARG A 71 34.07 -12.59 23.56
CA ARG A 71 35.33 -12.42 22.84
C ARG A 71 35.80 -10.96 22.79
N GLY A 72 35.14 -10.06 23.52
CA GLY A 72 35.47 -8.63 23.55
C GLY A 72 35.12 -7.88 22.26
N LEU A 73 34.22 -8.43 21.43
CA LEU A 73 33.78 -7.83 20.17
C LEU A 73 32.29 -7.46 20.23
N LEU A 74 31.89 -6.43 19.48
CA LEU A 74 30.49 -6.03 19.34
C LEU A 74 30.20 -5.63 17.89
N VAL A 75 29.31 -6.37 17.24
CA VAL A 75 28.79 -6.07 15.91
C VAL A 75 27.70 -5.01 16.04
N THR A 76 27.85 -3.88 15.36
CA THR A 76 26.84 -2.81 15.34
C THR A 76 26.07 -2.84 14.04
N ASP A 77 24.77 -2.58 14.11
CA ASP A 77 23.92 -2.54 12.93
C ASP A 77 24.27 -1.30 12.08
N PRO A 78 24.70 -1.47 10.81
CA PRO A 78 25.07 -0.34 9.94
C PRO A 78 23.89 0.59 9.64
N ILE A 79 22.64 0.15 9.77
CA ILE A 79 21.47 0.99 9.56
C ILE A 79 21.34 2.05 10.65
N GLU A 80 21.71 1.74 11.90
CA GLU A 80 21.76 2.72 13.00
C GLU A 80 22.84 3.79 12.76
N ARG A 81 23.85 3.49 11.95
CA ARG A 81 24.96 4.39 11.61
C ARG A 81 24.73 5.21 10.33
N GLY A 82 23.52 5.17 9.77
CA GLY A 82 23.13 6.04 8.65
C GLY A 82 23.44 5.49 7.26
N LEU A 83 23.86 4.24 7.12
CA LEU A 83 23.90 3.57 5.81
C LEU A 83 22.47 3.21 5.40
N ARG A 84 21.82 4.14 4.71
CA ARG A 84 20.57 3.94 3.97
C ARG A 84 20.94 4.03 2.50
N VAL A 85 20.85 2.92 1.76
CA VAL A 85 21.02 2.91 0.29
C VAL A 85 19.66 3.13 -0.35
#